data_AF-A0A7J2PTK5-F1
#
_entry.id   AF-A0A7J2PTK5-F1
#
_cell.length_a   1.000
_cell.length_b   1.000
_cell.length_c   1.000
_cell.angle_alpha   90.00
_cell.angle_beta   90.00
_cell.angle_gamma   90.00
#
_symmetry.space_group_name_H-M   'P 1'
#
loop_
_entity.id
_entity.type
_entity.pdbx_description
1 polymer ?
#
loop_
_entity_poly.entity_id
_entity_poly.type
_entity_poly.pdbx_seq_one_letter_code
_entity_poly.pdbx_strand_id
1 'polypeptide(L)'
;MNVSGGLKKIRQHKNELKRKIKMRKENFFVIIPKGGKIEDISNNENFVEFDKISEEIKALAEKISVLREKIMNNNIQTIVTVENNDITLAKLKLLIDDIRSELAQLDAINERDIFGSRRRRIATMEEEEREIAQLTDMQLETLILQLEDKKMRLENILEVQNANTQLVE
;
A
#
# COMPACT_ATOMS: atom_id res chain seq x y z
N MET A 1 -12.56 13.10 -14.51
CA MET A 1 -11.67 13.02 -13.32
C MET A 1 -10.49 12.17 -13.72
N ASN A 2 -9.25 12.63 -13.52
CA ASN A 2 -8.08 11.83 -13.90
C ASN A 2 -7.79 10.68 -12.93
N VAL A 3 -6.94 9.74 -13.34
CA VAL A 3 -6.54 8.59 -12.52
C VAL A 3 -5.93 9.03 -11.19
N SER A 4 -5.07 10.05 -11.20
CA SER A 4 -4.49 10.63 -9.97
C SER A 4 -5.56 11.14 -8.99
N GLY A 5 -6.56 11.88 -9.49
CA GLY A 5 -7.71 12.32 -8.70
C GLY A 5 -8.56 11.16 -8.18
N GLY A 6 -8.74 10.11 -8.97
CA GLY A 6 -9.41 8.88 -8.56
C GLY A 6 -8.69 8.15 -7.42
N LEU A 7 -7.37 8.02 -7.51
CA LEU A 7 -6.53 7.44 -6.45
C LEU A 7 -6.62 8.26 -5.16
N LYS A 8 -6.62 9.59 -5.26
CA LYS A 8 -6.81 10.49 -4.11
C LYS A 8 -8.19 10.29 -3.46
N LYS A 9 -9.26 10.19 -4.26
CA LYS A 9 -10.61 9.90 -3.75
C LYS A 9 -10.70 8.53 -3.07
N ILE A 10 -10.08 7.48 -3.65
CA ILE A 10 -10.01 6.16 -2.99
C ILE A 10 -9.35 6.28 -1.61
N ARG A 11 -8.24 7.03 -1.50
CA ARG A 11 -7.56 7.25 -0.21
C ARG A 11 -8.48 7.95 0.79
N GLN A 12 -9.20 8.99 0.36
CA GLN A 12 -10.18 9.70 1.19
C GLN A 12 -11.31 8.77 1.67
N HIS A 13 -11.95 8.04 0.75
CA HIS A 13 -13.01 7.09 1.10
C HIS A 13 -12.52 5.96 2.00
N LYS A 14 -11.28 5.46 1.82
CA LYS A 14 -10.70 4.46 2.74
C LYS A 14 -10.50 5.00 4.14
N ASN A 15 -10.06 6.25 4.28
CA ASN A 15 -9.89 6.89 5.58
C ASN A 15 -11.24 7.11 6.27
N GLU A 16 -12.25 7.54 5.51
CA GLU A 16 -13.62 7.69 5.99
C GLU A 16 -14.22 6.33 6.40
N LEU A 17 -14.06 5.30 5.56
CA LEU A 17 -14.47 3.93 5.84
C LEU A 17 -13.85 3.41 7.14
N LYS A 18 -12.56 3.63 7.36
CA LYS A 18 -11.89 3.28 8.63
C LYS A 18 -12.54 3.98 9.84
N ARG A 19 -12.86 5.27 9.71
CA ARG A 19 -13.54 6.04 10.77
C ARG A 19 -14.93 5.51 11.05
N LYS A 20 -15.73 5.23 10.02
CA LYS A 20 -17.09 4.68 10.16
C LYS A 20 -17.08 3.27 10.74
N ILE A 21 -16.14 2.41 10.34
CA ILE A 21 -15.95 1.09 10.96
C ILE A 21 -15.60 1.22 12.44
N LYS A 22 -14.71 2.16 12.80
CA LYS A 22 -14.37 2.44 14.20
C LYS A 22 -15.60 2.92 14.98
N MET A 23 -16.32 3.89 14.46
CA MET A 23 -17.56 4.41 15.05
C MET A 23 -18.60 3.31 15.27
N ARG A 24 -18.79 2.41 14.30
CA ARG A 24 -19.69 1.26 14.43
C ARG A 24 -19.29 0.32 15.56
N LYS A 25 -17.98 0.09 15.75
CA LYS A 25 -17.47 -0.74 16.84
C LYS A 25 -17.69 -0.08 18.20
N GLU A 26 -17.44 1.21 18.30
CA GLU A 26 -17.59 2.00 19.54
C GLU A 26 -19.07 2.14 19.94
N ASN A 27 -19.98 2.19 18.98
CA ASN A 27 -21.43 2.32 19.20
C ASN A 27 -22.20 1.00 19.11
N PHE A 28 -21.50 -0.14 19.10
CA PHE A 28 -22.15 -1.44 18.95
C PHE A 28 -22.99 -1.81 20.19
N PHE A 29 -22.49 -1.47 21.37
CA PHE A 29 -23.20 -1.67 22.63
C PHE A 29 -23.66 -0.32 23.14
N VAL A 30 -24.89 -0.27 23.67
CA VAL A 30 -25.38 0.92 24.36
C VAL A 30 -25.79 0.58 25.78
N ILE A 31 -25.42 1.47 26.71
CA ILE A 31 -25.70 1.31 28.13
C ILE A 31 -27.02 2.00 28.42
N ILE A 32 -28.02 1.21 28.79
CA ILE A 32 -29.35 1.71 29.14
C ILE A 32 -29.59 1.40 30.63
N PRO A 33 -30.14 2.36 31.42
CA PRO A 33 -30.52 2.11 32.81
C PRO A 33 -31.52 0.94 32.92
N LYS A 34 -31.54 0.28 34.08
CA LYS A 34 -32.45 -0.85 34.32
C LYS A 34 -33.91 -0.41 34.15
N GLY A 35 -34.59 -0.94 33.13
CA GLY A 35 -35.97 -0.60 32.77
C GLY A 35 -36.12 0.49 31.69
N GLY A 36 -35.02 1.08 31.22
CA GLY A 36 -35.03 2.02 30.09
C GLY A 36 -35.15 1.32 28.74
N LYS A 37 -35.45 2.09 27.69
CA LYS A 37 -35.56 1.67 26.29
C LYS A 37 -34.46 2.32 25.44
N ILE A 38 -34.26 1.79 24.23
CA ILE A 38 -33.32 2.38 23.24
C ILE A 38 -33.75 3.81 22.86
N GLU A 39 -35.04 4.12 22.90
CA GLU A 39 -35.58 5.46 22.66
C GLU A 39 -35.07 6.50 23.68
N ASP A 40 -34.65 6.08 24.87
CA ASP A 40 -34.20 7.00 25.94
C ASP A 40 -32.81 7.60 25.65
N ILE A 41 -32.05 6.97 24.75
CA ILE A 41 -30.68 7.34 24.37
C ILE A 41 -30.61 7.84 22.92
N SER A 42 -31.70 7.76 22.14
CA SER A 42 -31.72 8.18 20.74
C SER A 42 -31.50 9.68 20.54
N ASN A 43 -31.78 10.49 21.57
CA ASN A 43 -31.54 11.94 21.58
C ASN A 43 -30.12 12.31 22.05
N ASN A 44 -29.28 11.34 22.41
CA ASN A 44 -27.89 11.61 22.75
C ASN A 44 -27.10 11.94 21.48
N GLU A 45 -26.45 13.10 21.44
CA GLU A 45 -25.65 13.54 20.28
C GLU A 45 -24.51 12.56 19.92
N ASN A 46 -24.09 11.73 20.87
CA ASN A 46 -23.07 10.70 20.67
C ASN A 46 -23.64 9.36 20.20
N PHE A 47 -24.96 9.16 20.25
CA PHE A 47 -25.59 7.93 19.78
C PHE A 47 -25.67 7.94 18.26
N VAL A 48 -25.15 6.87 17.64
CA VAL A 48 -25.25 6.68 16.20
C VAL A 48 -25.78 5.28 15.92
N GLU A 49 -26.89 5.20 15.20
CA GLU A 49 -27.56 3.95 14.87
C GLU A 49 -26.68 3.01 14.05
N PHE A 50 -26.65 1.74 14.43
CA PHE A 50 -25.85 0.70 13.79
C PHE A 50 -26.19 0.54 12.30
N ASP A 51 -27.49 0.54 11.97
CA ASP A 51 -27.96 0.34 10.60
C ASP A 51 -27.54 1.49 9.70
N LYS A 52 -27.72 2.73 10.18
CA LYS A 52 -27.27 3.93 9.47
C LYS A 52 -25.76 3.90 9.18
N ILE A 53 -24.92 3.60 10.18
CA ILE A 53 -23.46 3.49 9.94
C ILE A 53 -23.15 2.33 8.99
N SER A 54 -23.87 1.22 9.08
CA SER A 54 -23.65 0.07 8.21
C SER A 54 -24.00 0.36 6.75
N GLU A 55 -25.05 1.14 6.48
CA GLU A 55 -25.37 1.64 5.14
C GLU A 55 -24.29 2.59 4.61
N GLU A 56 -23.82 3.53 5.42
CA GLU A 56 -22.73 4.44 5.05
C GLU A 56 -21.43 3.67 4.73
N ILE A 57 -21.11 2.63 5.51
CA ILE A 57 -19.98 1.72 5.25
C ILE A 57 -20.14 1.02 3.91
N LYS A 58 -21.32 0.46 3.62
CA LYS A 58 -21.61 -0.20 2.34
C LYS A 58 -21.46 0.77 1.17
N ALA A 59 -22.04 1.96 1.27
CA ALA A 59 -21.96 3.00 0.25
C ALA A 59 -20.50 3.45 -0.01
N LEU A 60 -19.68 3.58 1.04
CA LEU A 60 -18.26 3.89 0.89
C LEU A 60 -17.47 2.76 0.24
N ALA A 61 -17.75 1.50 0.61
CA ALA A 61 -17.11 0.34 0.01
C ALA A 61 -17.43 0.26 -1.50
N GLU A 62 -18.68 0.51 -1.87
CA GLU A 62 -19.13 0.52 -3.27
C GLU A 62 -18.42 1.61 -4.08
N LYS A 63 -18.38 2.86 -3.56
CA LYS A 63 -17.65 3.97 -4.19
C LYS A 63 -16.17 3.63 -4.41
N ILE A 64 -15.54 2.94 -3.47
CA ILE A 64 -14.14 2.47 -3.61
C ILE A 64 -14.03 1.40 -4.70
N SER A 65 -14.96 0.44 -4.74
CA SER A 65 -14.95 -0.66 -5.71
C SER A 65 -15.05 -0.13 -7.15
N VAL A 66 -16.05 0.71 -7.43
CA VAL A 66 -16.28 1.32 -8.74
C VAL A 66 -15.05 2.10 -9.22
N LEU A 67 -14.44 2.91 -8.34
CA LEU A 67 -13.23 3.66 -8.71
C LEU A 67 -12.04 2.75 -8.99
N ARG A 68 -11.90 1.64 -8.24
CA ARG A 68 -10.81 0.67 -8.47
C ARG A 68 -10.96 -0.03 -9.80
N GLU A 69 -12.17 -0.44 -10.15
CA GLU A 69 -12.46 -1.10 -11.41
C GLU A 69 -12.13 -0.19 -12.60
N LYS A 70 -12.60 1.06 -12.57
CA LYS A 70 -12.27 2.07 -13.59
C LYS A 70 -10.77 2.27 -13.76
N ILE A 71 -10.04 2.40 -12.65
CA ILE A 71 -8.58 2.54 -12.66
C ILE A 71 -7.90 1.28 -13.19
N MET A 72 -8.40 0.09 -12.83
CA MET A 72 -7.83 -1.18 -13.29
C MET A 72 -7.98 -1.35 -14.79
N ASN A 73 -9.18 -1.11 -15.32
CA ASN A 73 -9.47 -1.15 -16.75
C ASN A 73 -8.56 -0.18 -17.52
N ASN A 74 -8.40 1.04 -16.99
CA ASN A 74 -7.48 2.01 -17.58
C ASN A 74 -6.01 1.54 -17.57
N ASN A 75 -5.53 0.93 -16.48
CA ASN A 75 -4.15 0.44 -16.40
C ASN A 75 -3.87 -0.71 -17.39
N ILE A 76 -4.87 -1.55 -17.66
CA ILE A 76 -4.73 -2.68 -18.58
C ILE A 76 -4.72 -2.18 -20.03
N GLN A 77 -5.51 -1.15 -20.35
CA GLN A 77 -5.66 -0.63 -21.71
C GLN A 77 -4.58 0.39 -22.11
N THR A 78 -4.01 1.12 -21.15
CA THR A 78 -3.04 2.18 -21.45
C THR A 78 -1.66 1.60 -21.67
N ILE A 79 -1.10 1.87 -22.86
CA ILE A 79 0.24 1.44 -23.26
C ILE A 79 1.23 2.61 -23.07
N VAL A 80 2.42 2.29 -22.58
CA VAL A 80 3.54 3.21 -22.38
C VAL A 80 4.81 2.56 -22.90
N THR A 81 5.68 3.36 -23.53
CA THR A 81 6.97 2.89 -24.02
C THR A 81 8.03 3.08 -22.92
N VAL A 82 8.69 1.99 -22.54
CA VAL A 82 9.79 1.97 -21.56
C VAL A 82 10.97 1.27 -22.21
N GLU A 83 12.12 1.94 -22.32
CA GLU A 83 13.35 1.34 -22.88
C GLU A 83 13.13 0.67 -24.26
N ASN A 84 12.36 1.33 -25.14
CA ASN A 84 11.95 0.85 -26.46
C ASN A 84 11.02 -0.38 -26.48
N ASN A 85 10.43 -0.74 -25.34
CA ASN A 85 9.41 -1.77 -25.24
C ASN A 85 8.06 -1.16 -24.85
N ASP A 86 7.02 -1.48 -25.62
CA ASP A 86 5.66 -1.09 -25.30
C ASP A 86 5.07 -2.05 -24.27
N ILE A 87 4.72 -1.50 -23.11
CA ILE A 87 4.12 -2.25 -22.00
C ILE A 87 2.85 -1.57 -21.52
N THR A 88 1.96 -2.31 -20.87
CA THR A 88 0.78 -1.72 -20.23
C THR A 88 1.17 -0.98 -18.94
N LEU A 89 0.38 0.02 -18.53
CA LEU A 89 0.53 0.64 -17.21
C LEU A 89 0.41 -0.38 -16.06
N ALA A 90 -0.37 -1.44 -16.25
CA ALA A 90 -0.44 -2.55 -15.31
C ALA A 90 0.92 -3.27 -15.18
N LYS A 91 1.60 -3.55 -16.29
CA LYS A 91 2.94 -4.16 -16.28
C LYS A 91 3.98 -3.22 -15.70
N LEU A 92 3.90 -1.92 -16.01
CA LEU A 92 4.78 -0.90 -15.40
C LEU A 92 4.68 -0.91 -13.87
N LYS A 93 3.47 -0.97 -13.31
CA LYS A 93 3.27 -1.04 -11.86
C LYS A 93 3.90 -2.28 -11.23
N LEU A 94 3.76 -3.44 -11.87
CA LEU A 94 4.41 -4.67 -11.41
C LEU A 94 5.93 -4.54 -11.41
N LEU A 95 6.53 -3.96 -12.45
CA LEU A 95 7.98 -3.73 -12.50
C LEU A 95 8.47 -2.81 -11.37
N ILE A 96 7.70 -1.77 -11.04
CA ILE A 96 8.03 -0.90 -9.89
C ILE A 96 7.94 -1.69 -8.57
N ASP A 97 6.91 -2.51 -8.40
CA ASP A 97 6.72 -3.31 -7.19
C ASP A 97 7.79 -4.42 -7.05
N ASP A 98 8.22 -5.02 -8.15
CA ASP A 98 9.34 -5.97 -8.19
C ASP A 98 10.64 -5.29 -7.71
N ILE A 99 10.95 -4.10 -8.23
CA ILE A 99 12.13 -3.32 -7.81
C ILE A 99 12.02 -2.92 -6.33
N ARG A 100 10.84 -2.52 -5.85
CA ARG A 100 10.64 -2.20 -4.42
C ARG A 100 10.86 -3.42 -3.53
N SER A 101 10.39 -4.59 -3.97
CA SER A 101 10.62 -5.84 -3.25
C SER A 101 12.11 -6.19 -3.21
N GLU A 102 12.83 -6.01 -4.32
CA GLU A 102 14.27 -6.22 -4.40
C GLU A 102 15.04 -5.26 -3.48
N LEU A 103 14.73 -3.96 -3.53
CA LEU A 103 15.31 -2.96 -2.62
C LEU A 103 15.06 -3.32 -1.15
N ALA A 104 13.84 -3.71 -0.76
CA ALA A 104 13.54 -4.11 0.61
C ALA A 104 14.34 -5.35 1.07
N GLN A 105 14.65 -6.27 0.16
CA GLN A 105 15.52 -7.42 0.45
C GLN A 105 16.98 -7.00 0.62
N LEU A 106 17.47 -6.07 -0.21
CA LEU A 106 18.83 -5.54 -0.13
C LEU A 106 19.02 -4.65 1.11
N ASP A 107 18.05 -3.84 1.48
CA ASP A 107 18.05 -3.03 2.71
C ASP A 107 18.18 -3.92 3.95
N ALA A 108 17.51 -5.09 3.96
CA ALA A 108 17.63 -6.06 5.05
C ALA A 108 19.03 -6.71 5.14
N ILE A 109 19.81 -6.73 4.05
CA ILE A 109 21.21 -7.15 4.07
C ILE A 109 22.07 -6.04 4.68
N ASN A 110 21.75 -4.78 4.39
CA ASN A 110 22.44 -3.61 4.95
C ASN A 110 22.16 -3.46 6.47
N GLU A 111 20.94 -3.74 6.92
CA GLU A 111 20.56 -3.74 8.35
C GLU A 111 21.06 -4.97 9.11
N ARG A 112 21.24 -6.11 8.43
CA ARG A 112 22.04 -7.22 8.93
C ARG A 112 23.50 -6.83 8.81
N ASP A 113 23.86 -5.87 9.65
CA ASP A 113 25.20 -5.49 10.01
C ASP A 113 26.16 -6.67 9.79
N ILE A 114 26.82 -6.64 8.64
CA ILE A 114 27.90 -7.58 8.25
C ILE A 114 29.03 -7.46 9.30
N PHE A 115 28.98 -6.42 10.14
CA PHE A 115 29.88 -6.10 11.24
C PHE A 115 29.22 -6.14 12.65
N GLY A 116 27.94 -6.53 12.75
CA GLY A 116 27.17 -6.49 13.98
C GLY A 116 27.15 -7.81 14.72
N SER A 117 28.29 -8.20 15.30
CA SER A 117 28.37 -8.72 16.68
C SER A 117 27.34 -9.78 17.17
N ARG A 118 26.72 -10.55 16.29
CA ARG A 118 26.24 -11.91 16.59
C ARG A 118 27.13 -12.86 15.80
N ARG A 119 28.34 -13.05 16.31
CA ARG A 119 29.08 -14.30 16.14
C ARG A 119 28.07 -15.43 16.40
N ARG A 120 27.46 -15.99 15.36
CA ARG A 120 27.03 -17.37 15.43
C ARG A 120 28.33 -18.14 15.53
N ARG A 121 28.78 -18.40 16.76
CA ARG A 121 29.70 -19.50 17.00
C ARG A 121 28.97 -20.73 16.49
N ILE A 122 29.18 -21.07 15.22
CA ILE A 122 29.08 -22.46 14.82
C ILE A 122 30.27 -23.08 15.54
N ALA A 123 29.98 -23.63 16.72
CA ALA A 123 30.93 -24.46 17.44
C ALA A 123 30.98 -25.80 16.69
N THR A 124 31.59 -25.80 15.51
CA THR A 124 32.09 -27.02 14.89
C THR A 124 33.59 -26.99 15.07
N MET A 125 34.05 -27.87 15.94
CA MET A 125 35.46 -28.22 16.01
C MET A 125 35.85 -28.77 14.63
N GLU A 126 37.03 -28.35 14.18
CA GLU A 126 37.72 -28.79 12.96
C GLU A 126 37.23 -28.11 11.66
N GLU A 127 38.18 -27.40 11.02
CA GLU A 127 38.14 -26.65 9.75
C GLU A 127 37.66 -25.18 9.72
N GLU A 128 38.47 -24.42 8.98
CA GLU A 128 38.57 -22.96 8.89
C GLU A 128 37.47 -22.35 8.01
N GLU A 129 36.21 -22.48 8.38
CA GLU A 129 35.15 -21.85 7.59
C GLU A 129 35.13 -20.33 7.80
N ARG A 130 35.62 -19.59 6.80
CA ARG A 130 35.51 -18.13 6.72
C ARG A 130 34.29 -17.77 5.88
N GLU A 131 33.37 -17.02 6.47
CA GLU A 131 32.32 -16.34 5.71
C GLU A 131 32.96 -15.20 4.90
N ILE A 132 32.91 -15.30 3.57
CA ILE A 132 33.36 -14.25 2.65
C ILE A 132 32.12 -13.68 1.97
N ALA A 133 31.95 -12.36 2.05
CA ALA A 133 30.90 -11.65 1.34
C ALA A 133 31.06 -11.80 -0.19
N GLN A 134 29.97 -12.12 -0.89
CA GLN A 134 29.98 -12.29 -2.34
C GLN A 134 29.99 -10.97 -3.12
N LEU A 135 29.61 -9.87 -2.46
CA LEU A 135 29.69 -8.50 -2.97
C LEU A 135 30.33 -7.62 -1.92
N THR A 136 31.10 -6.63 -2.36
CA THR A 136 31.59 -5.57 -1.46
C THR A 136 30.47 -4.57 -1.15
N ASP A 137 30.59 -3.85 -0.04
CA ASP A 137 29.64 -2.80 0.35
C ASP A 137 29.46 -1.76 -0.77
N MET A 138 30.55 -1.38 -1.43
CA MET A 138 30.52 -0.43 -2.56
C MET A 138 29.77 -1.00 -3.78
N GLN A 139 29.92 -2.30 -4.06
CA GLN A 139 29.17 -2.96 -5.13
C GLN A 139 27.68 -3.06 -4.79
N LEU A 140 27.35 -3.39 -3.55
CA LEU A 140 25.98 -3.45 -3.05
C LEU A 140 25.32 -2.07 -3.10
N GLU A 141 25.99 -1.03 -2.62
CA GLU A 141 25.51 0.35 -2.68
C GLU A 141 25.30 0.82 -4.13
N THR A 142 26.23 0.49 -5.02
CA THR A 142 26.09 0.79 -6.45
C THR A 142 24.85 0.11 -7.05
N LEU A 143 24.59 -1.16 -6.70
CA LEU A 143 23.40 -1.88 -7.15
C LEU A 143 22.11 -1.22 -6.61
N ILE A 144 22.08 -0.87 -5.33
CA ILE A 144 20.95 -0.17 -4.71
C ILE A 144 20.68 1.15 -5.45
N LEU A 145 21.70 1.98 -5.68
CA LEU A 145 21.56 3.25 -6.40
C LEU A 145 21.02 3.07 -7.83
N GLN A 146 21.49 2.04 -8.54
CA GLN A 146 20.98 1.72 -9.88
C GLN A 146 19.49 1.32 -9.86
N LEU A 147 19.09 0.51 -8.88
CA LEU A 147 17.70 0.11 -8.68
C LEU A 147 16.82 1.29 -8.27
N GLU A 148 17.31 2.19 -7.42
CA GLU A 148 16.60 3.42 -7.03
C GLU A 148 16.38 4.38 -8.19
N ASP A 149 17.42 4.64 -9.01
CA ASP A 149 17.30 5.47 -10.20
C ASP A 149 16.32 4.86 -11.20
N LYS A 150 16.41 3.54 -11.44
CA LYS A 150 15.45 2.84 -12.30
C LYS A 150 14.02 2.96 -11.76
N LYS A 151 13.80 2.72 -10.47
CA LYS A 151 12.50 2.88 -9.81
C LYS A 151 11.96 4.29 -10.02
N MET A 152 12.77 5.31 -9.76
CA MET A 152 12.37 6.72 -9.87
C MET A 152 11.94 7.08 -11.29
N ARG A 153 12.68 6.63 -12.30
CA ARG A 153 12.32 6.84 -13.71
C ARG A 153 10.97 6.21 -14.06
N LEU A 154 10.73 4.97 -13.62
CA LEU A 154 9.46 4.27 -13.87
C LEU A 154 8.29 4.92 -13.10
N GLU A 155 8.52 5.35 -11.86
CA GLU A 155 7.53 6.07 -11.05
C GLU A 155 7.13 7.41 -11.69
N ASN A 156 8.10 8.15 -12.26
CA ASN A 156 7.82 9.39 -12.97
C ASN A 156 6.94 9.16 -14.21
N ILE A 157 7.24 8.13 -15.01
CA ILE A 157 6.39 7.75 -16.16
C ILE A 157 4.97 7.46 -15.68
N LEU A 158 4.84 6.66 -14.60
CA LEU A 158 3.55 6.31 -14.04
C LEU A 158 2.79 7.54 -13.52
N GLU A 159 3.44 8.47 -12.84
CA GLU A 159 2.82 9.67 -12.29
C GLU A 159 2.29 10.59 -13.40
N VAL A 160 3.11 10.86 -14.42
CA VAL A 160 2.73 11.68 -15.59
C VAL A 160 1.53 11.07 -16.30
N GLN A 161 1.55 9.75 -16.53
CA GLN A 161 0.44 9.06 -17.18
C GLN A 161 -0.85 9.10 -16.34
N ASN A 162 -0.75 8.89 -15.03
CA ASN A 162 -1.90 9.00 -14.13
C ASN A 162 -2.49 10.41 -14.06
N ALA A 163 -1.66 11.45 -14.23
CA ALA A 163 -2.11 12.84 -14.23
C ALA A 163 -2.86 13.18 -15.53
N ASN A 164 -2.39 12.67 -16.67
CA ASN A 164 -2.93 12.99 -17.99
C ASN A 164 -4.11 12.10 -18.42
N THR A 165 -4.26 10.93 -17.80
CA THR A 165 -5.30 9.97 -18.18
C THR A 165 -6.62 10.22 -17.46
N GLN A 166 -7.70 10.41 -18.22
CA GLN A 166 -9.06 10.53 -17.67
C GLN A 166 -9.64 9.16 -17.33
N LEU A 167 -10.32 9.05 -16.19
CA LEU A 167 -11.18 7.92 -15.90
C LEU A 167 -12.43 8.06 -16.77
N VAL A 168 -12.56 7.16 -17.74
CA VAL A 168 -13.77 7.05 -18.57
C VAL A 168 -14.93 6.62 -17.67
N GLU A 169 -16.13 7.14 -17.96
CA GLU A 169 -17.36 6.85 -17.23
C GLU A 169 -17.76 5.38 -17.28
#